data_AF-A0A3L7XQY5-F1
#
_entry.id   AF-A0A3L7XQY5-F1
#
_cell.length_a   1.000
_cell.length_b   1.000
_cell.length_c   1.000
_cell.angle_alpha   90.00
_cell.angle_beta   90.00
_cell.angle_gamma   90.00
#
_symmetry.space_group_name_H-M   'P 1'
#
loop_
_entity.id
_entity.type
_entity.pdbx_description
1 polymer ?
#
loop_
_entity_poly.entity_id
_entity_poly.type
_entity_poly.pdbx_seq_one_letter_code
_entity_poly.pdbx_strand_id
1 'polypeptide(L)'
;MNFPALLLDELARQVPQLERDRFIVDSVERELRRLRLQAAVKRLRDEQAWTDSNHSDLMTVDDVEAYVYTLRERPSAYSLKSPIHDADE
;
A
#
# COMPACT_ATOMS: atom_id res chain seq x y z
N MET A 1 2.59 21.40 17.79
CA MET A 1 3.73 20.91 16.98
C MET A 1 4.60 22.10 16.63
N ASN A 2 5.92 22.01 16.81
CA ASN A 2 6.84 23.07 16.41
C ASN A 2 7.42 22.70 15.03
N PHE A 3 6.97 23.37 13.97
CA PHE A 3 7.53 23.15 12.63
C PHE A 3 8.84 23.95 12.53
N PRO A 4 9.98 23.34 12.17
CA PRO A 4 11.26 24.05 12.15
C PRO A 4 11.22 25.27 11.23
N ALA A 5 11.65 26.42 11.72
CA ALA A 5 11.60 27.68 10.96
C ALA A 5 12.33 27.58 9.60
N LEU A 6 13.46 26.86 9.56
CA LEU A 6 14.22 26.62 8.33
C LEU A 6 13.40 25.88 7.24
N LEU A 7 12.54 24.94 7.65
CA LEU A 7 11.67 24.22 6.72
C LEU A 7 10.52 25.08 6.23
N LEU A 8 9.97 25.96 7.08
CA LEU A 8 8.95 26.92 6.68
C LEU A 8 9.51 27.94 5.68
N ASP A 9 10.74 28.43 5.90
CA ASP A 9 11.41 29.35 4.98
C ASP A 9 11.73 28.71 3.62
N GLU A 10 12.13 27.44 3.61
CA GLU A 10 12.31 26.70 2.36
C GLU A 10 10.96 26.50 1.65
N LEU A 11 9.93 26.06 2.38
CA LEU A 11 8.59 25.90 1.83
C LEU A 11 8.05 27.21 1.25
N ALA A 12 8.28 28.33 1.94
CA ALA A 12 7.82 29.64 1.51
C ALA A 12 8.50 30.12 0.22
N ARG A 13 9.78 29.76 0.02
CA ARG A 13 10.54 30.09 -1.19
C ARG A 13 10.15 29.23 -2.39
N GLN A 14 9.82 27.96 -2.17
CA GLN A 14 9.58 27.00 -3.25
C GLN A 14 8.11 26.85 -3.64
N VAL A 15 7.18 27.08 -2.70
CA VAL A 15 5.74 26.79 -2.91
C VAL A 15 4.90 28.06 -2.72
N PRO A 16 4.05 28.42 -3.71
CA PRO A 16 3.13 29.55 -3.61
C PRO A 16 2.24 29.45 -2.38
N GLN A 17 1.95 30.59 -1.74
CA GLN A 17 1.23 30.63 -0.46
C GLN A 17 -0.09 29.85 -0.44
N LEU A 18 -0.87 29.92 -1.52
CA LEU A 18 -2.16 29.23 -1.65
C LEU A 18 -2.04 27.71 -1.84
N GLU A 19 -0.85 27.21 -2.20
CA GLU A 19 -0.61 25.79 -2.48
C GLU A 19 0.12 25.09 -1.33
N ARG A 20 0.64 25.82 -0.34
CA ARG A 20 1.45 25.25 0.75
C ARG A 20 0.70 24.22 1.57
N ASP A 21 -0.55 24.51 1.94
CA ASP A 21 -1.36 23.58 2.73
C ASP A 21 -1.60 22.28 1.97
N ARG A 22 -1.94 22.40 0.68
CA ARG A 22 -2.08 21.25 -0.21
C ARG A 22 -0.77 20.47 -0.36
N PHE A 23 0.34 21.16 -0.55
CA PHE A 23 1.66 20.54 -0.67
C PHE A 23 2.04 19.75 0.57
N ILE A 24 1.76 20.29 1.77
CA ILE A 24 2.01 19.60 3.04
C ILE A 24 1.15 18.34 3.12
N VAL A 25 -0.16 18.45 2.86
CA VAL A 25 -1.08 17.31 2.88
C VAL A 25 -0.63 16.23 1.91
N ASP A 26 -0.41 16.58 0.64
CA ASP A 26 -0.01 15.64 -0.41
C ASP A 26 1.32 14.94 -0.06
N SER A 27 2.28 15.70 0.51
CA SER A 27 3.57 15.16 0.94
C SER A 27 3.44 14.21 2.12
N VAL A 28 2.65 14.57 3.12
CA VAL A 28 2.39 13.72 4.30
C VAL A 28 1.68 12.44 3.89
N GLU A 29 0.65 12.53 3.05
CA GLU A 29 -0.04 11.33 2.55
C GLU A 29 0.89 10.39 1.79
N ARG A 30 1.77 10.95 0.94
CA ARG A 30 2.75 10.15 0.19
C ARG A 30 3.70 9.42 1.13
N GLU A 31 4.25 10.10 2.13
CA GLU A 31 5.17 9.46 3.08
C GLU A 31 4.45 8.45 3.97
N LEU A 32 3.21 8.71 4.40
CA LEU A 32 2.41 7.73 5.13
C LEU A 32 2.13 6.47 4.29
N ARG A 33 1.78 6.63 3.01
CA ARG A 33 1.61 5.50 2.07
C ARG A 33 2.90 4.68 1.96
N ARG A 34 4.05 5.35 1.83
CA ARG A 34 5.36 4.69 1.78
C ARG A 34 5.67 3.92 3.05
N LEU A 35 5.47 4.51 4.22
CA LEU A 35 5.70 3.87 5.51
C LEU A 35 4.80 2.65 5.72
N ARG A 36 3.51 2.74 5.33
CA ARG A 36 2.58 1.60 5.37
C ARG A 36 3.05 0.45 4.50
N LEU A 37 3.51 0.73 3.27
CA LEU A 37 4.05 -0.31 2.39
C LEU A 37 5.30 -0.94 2.99
N GLN A 38 6.23 -0.15 3.52
CA GLN A 38 7.43 -0.68 4.17
C GLN A 38 7.09 -1.56 5.38
N ALA A 39 6.13 -1.15 6.19
CA ALA A 39 5.65 -1.94 7.32
C ALA A 39 5.03 -3.28 6.84
N ALA A 40 4.21 -3.24 5.79
CA ALA A 40 3.63 -4.45 5.20
C ALA A 40 4.73 -5.39 4.66
N VAL A 41 5.69 -4.89 3.89
CA VAL A 41 6.81 -5.70 3.37
C VAL A 41 7.64 -6.29 4.50
N LYS A 42 7.90 -5.52 5.57
CA LYS A 42 8.60 -6.03 6.75
C LYS A 42 7.81 -7.15 7.42
N ARG A 43 6.52 -6.94 7.65
CA ARG A 43 5.64 -7.96 8.22
C ARG A 43 5.63 -9.24 7.37
N LEU A 44 5.51 -9.13 6.05
CA LEU A 44 5.50 -10.28 5.14
C LEU A 44 6.86 -11.00 5.03
N ARG A 45 7.94 -10.36 5.47
CA ARG A 45 9.24 -11.02 5.61
C ARG A 45 9.28 -11.92 6.84
N ASP A 46 8.66 -11.47 7.93
CA ASP A 46 8.66 -12.16 9.23
C ASP A 46 7.52 -13.19 9.33
N GLU A 47 6.37 -12.91 8.72
CA GLU A 47 5.21 -13.79 8.56
C GLU A 47 5.07 -14.17 7.09
N GLN A 48 5.18 -15.46 6.76
CA GLN A 48 5.04 -15.90 5.37
C GLN A 48 3.64 -15.52 4.85
N ALA A 49 3.62 -14.60 3.88
CA ALA A 49 2.42 -14.17 3.16
C ALA A 49 1.68 -15.32 2.47
N TRP A 50 2.43 -16.36 2.13
CA TRP A 50 2.01 -17.50 1.34
C TRP A 50 2.70 -18.74 1.89
N THR A 51 1.95 -19.80 2.12
CA THR A 51 2.49 -21.15 2.38
C THR A 51 1.88 -22.11 1.38
N ASP A 52 2.66 -23.10 0.95
CA ASP A 52 2.19 -24.19 0.07
C ASP A 52 0.97 -24.92 0.66
N SER A 53 0.89 -25.00 1.99
CA SER A 53 -0.26 -25.56 2.71
C SER A 53 -1.54 -24.73 2.58
N ASN A 54 -1.44 -23.40 2.46
CA ASN A 54 -2.60 -22.53 2.34
C ASN A 54 -3.12 -22.45 0.89
N HIS A 55 -2.28 -22.80 -0.09
CA HIS A 55 -2.58 -22.70 -1.52
C HIS A 55 -2.08 -23.93 -2.28
N SER A 56 -2.60 -25.10 -1.87
CA SER A 56 -2.27 -26.37 -2.53
C SER A 56 -2.73 -26.45 -3.99
N ASP A 57 -3.60 -25.54 -4.40
CA ASP A 57 -4.10 -25.34 -5.75
C ASP A 57 -3.16 -24.51 -6.64
N LEU A 58 -2.02 -24.03 -6.11
CA LEU A 58 -1.05 -23.18 -6.81
C LEU A 58 0.38 -23.71 -6.68
N MET A 59 0.53 -25.04 -6.58
CA MET A 59 1.79 -25.71 -6.27
C MET A 59 2.74 -25.80 -7.46
N THR A 60 2.22 -25.76 -8.69
CA THR A 60 3.01 -25.85 -9.91
C THR A 60 2.87 -24.61 -10.78
N VAL A 61 3.81 -24.41 -11.70
CA VAL A 61 3.74 -23.32 -12.68
C VAL A 61 2.46 -23.40 -13.51
N ASP A 62 2.05 -24.61 -13.91
CA ASP A 62 0.82 -24.85 -14.68
C ASP A 62 -0.43 -24.46 -13.88
N ASP A 63 -0.45 -24.74 -12.57
CA ASP A 63 -1.55 -24.36 -11.68
C ASP A 63 -1.66 -22.83 -11.55
N VAL A 64 -0.52 -22.15 -11.42
CA VAL A 64 -0.45 -20.69 -11.38
C VAL A 64 -0.91 -20.09 -12.71
N GLU A 65 -0.50 -20.66 -13.84
CA GLU A 65 -0.93 -20.22 -15.17
C GLU A 65 -2.44 -20.39 -15.35
N ALA A 66 -3.00 -21.53 -14.94
CA ALA A 66 -4.43 -21.77 -14.97
C ALA A 66 -5.19 -20.75 -14.11
N TYR A 67 -4.72 -20.47 -12.89
CA TYR A 67 -5.30 -19.46 -12.02
C TYR A 67 -5.27 -18.06 -12.65
N VAL A 68 -4.12 -17.62 -13.15
CA VAL A 68 -3.96 -16.31 -13.81
C VAL A 68 -4.85 -16.21 -15.05
N TYR A 69 -4.99 -17.30 -15.81
CA TYR A 69 -5.88 -17.39 -16.96
C TYR A 69 -7.34 -17.15 -16.54
N THR A 70 -7.81 -17.81 -15.47
CA THR A 70 -9.19 -17.58 -14.96
C THR A 70 -9.44 -16.13 -14.53
N LEU A 71 -8.45 -15.46 -13.93
CA LEU A 71 -8.55 -14.05 -13.54
C LEU A 71 -8.61 -13.10 -14.75
N ARG A 72 -7.98 -13.46 -15.86
CA ARG A 72 -7.98 -12.66 -17.09
C ARG A 72 -9.25 -12.86 -17.90
N GLU A 73 -9.77 -14.08 -17.95
CA GLU A 73 -11.01 -14.41 -18.67
C GLU A 73 -12.27 -14.00 -17.93
N ARG A 74 -12.22 -13.96 -16.59
CA ARG A 74 -13.23 -13.33 -15.76
C ARG A 74 -12.68 -11.99 -15.27
N PRO A 75 -12.95 -10.86 -15.95
CA PRO A 75 -12.81 -9.55 -15.34
C PRO A 75 -13.84 -9.48 -14.20
N SER A 76 -13.50 -10.07 -13.07
CA SER A 76 -14.47 -10.47 -12.08
C SER A 76 -14.87 -9.27 -11.24
N ALA A 77 -16.15 -9.27 -10.89
CA ALA A 77 -16.74 -8.59 -9.74
C ALA A 77 -16.12 -9.02 -8.39
N TYR A 78 -14.79 -9.21 -8.29
CA TYR A 78 -14.05 -9.23 -7.04
C TYR A 78 -13.78 -7.80 -6.56
N SER A 79 -14.83 -6.99 -6.54
CA SER A 79 -14.95 -5.87 -5.63
C SER A 79 -15.99 -6.30 -4.61
N LEU A 80 -15.59 -7.14 -3.65
CA LEU A 80 -16.28 -7.36 -2.38
C LEU A 80 -15.44 -8.33 -1.53
N LYS A 81 -14.99 -7.82 -0.38
CA LYS A 81 -14.21 -8.47 0.70
C LYS A 81 -12.69 -8.54 0.49
N SER A 82 -12.04 -7.39 0.63
CA SER A 82 -10.67 -7.35 1.15
C SER A 82 -10.70 -7.75 2.63
N PRO A 83 -10.00 -8.80 3.07
CA PRO A 83 -9.83 -9.11 4.49
C PRO A 83 -8.66 -8.28 5.04
N ILE A 84 -8.84 -6.95 5.12
CA ILE A 84 -7.91 -6.07 5.87
C ILE A 84 -8.68 -5.23 6.90
N HIS A 85 -9.96 -5.52 7.15
CA HIS A 85 -10.74 -4.82 8.16
C HIS A 85 -11.40 -5.81 9.12
N ASP A 86 -10.60 -6.52 9.92
CA ASP A 86 -11.03 -7.18 11.16
C ASP A 86 -9.79 -7.42 12.04
N ALA A 87 -9.24 -6.34 12.58
CA ALA A 87 -8.36 -6.38 13.75
C ALA A 87 -8.40 -4.97 14.35
N ASP A 88 -9.48 -4.68 15.06
CA ASP A 88 -9.58 -3.75 16.19
C ASP A 88 -11.03 -3.79 16.68
N GLU A 89 -11.32 -4.73 17.58
CA GLU A 89 -12.42 -4.64 18.56
C GLU A 89 -11.79 -4.47 19.95
#